data_AF-A6UUH5-F1
#
_entry.id   AF-A6UUH5-F1
#
_cell.length_a   1.000
_cell.length_b   1.000
_cell.length_c   1.000
_cell.angle_alpha   90.00
_cell.angle_beta   90.00
_cell.angle_gamma   90.00
#
_symmetry.space_group_name_H-M   'P 1'
#
loop_
_entity.id
_entity.type
_entity.pdbx_description
1 polymer ?
#
loop_
_entity_poly.entity_id
_entity_poly.type
_entity_poly.pdbx_seq_one_letter_code
_entity_poly.pdbx_strand_id
1 'polypeptide(L)'
;MKKLILLLLCISLASNYAIDAINPVIIVNKDSPDANYANILMNEIYSYRTVEIIDGNIANITENIYYSIPSTGEFNINTDNGIIYAQFNIENDNNIKYKQIKYSEILNSPKINENVNFLGNEYTVLDYNNDEIILSKEIKDITTNESFEYSGYNIILKALSMDNSELLIDILKDNNSIDSNVKIHINELYTVKNSNLSIYYDNITKYTKEYGFSFKLYDSIKLVDGESFVLDNNYGVHIDNNEITLEYRNPEDIQTNFEIMNYKLKSVNIKNGIAIFNILYNNNYEINKDTVDGTEHIGNNLYLLKKDDKLTIYKNGKEYQNLTDYFGSEVAVDGGELLKTKSDLILIGGPVSNNATKKIENLLKISITNENPGANTGIIQKIENPYNPEYNIFVLAGSDRFGTKAAVLAVSEGLYKNEDTMIVKLNNDNTITKINN
;
A
#
# COMPACT_ATOMS: atom_id res chain seq x y z
N MET A 1 -21.89 -28.79 -22.63
CA MET A 1 -21.49 -28.49 -21.25
C MET A 1 -21.62 -27.00 -21.03
N LYS A 2 -22.33 -26.61 -19.98
CA LYS A 2 -22.86 -25.26 -19.76
C LYS A 2 -21.72 -24.29 -19.45
N LYS A 3 -21.53 -23.28 -20.30
CA LYS A 3 -20.79 -22.06 -19.94
C LYS A 3 -21.66 -21.29 -18.96
N LEU A 4 -21.20 -21.23 -17.70
CA LEU A 4 -21.85 -20.47 -16.64
C LEU A 4 -21.63 -18.99 -16.95
N ILE A 5 -22.71 -18.30 -17.28
CA ILE A 5 -22.78 -16.86 -17.40
C ILE A 5 -22.63 -16.32 -15.97
N LEU A 6 -21.50 -15.67 -15.69
CA LEU A 6 -21.30 -14.90 -14.47
C LEU A 6 -22.18 -13.65 -14.58
N LEU A 7 -23.42 -13.78 -14.12
CA LEU A 7 -24.32 -12.66 -13.96
C LEU A 7 -23.76 -11.81 -12.81
N LEU A 8 -23.11 -10.68 -13.13
CA LEU A 8 -22.90 -9.60 -12.16
C LEU A 8 -24.29 -9.15 -11.70
N LEU A 9 -24.75 -9.72 -10.60
CA LEU A 9 -25.87 -9.20 -9.85
C LEU A 9 -25.32 -7.95 -9.15
N CYS A 10 -25.62 -6.77 -9.70
CA CYS A 10 -25.60 -5.50 -8.97
C CYS A 10 -26.61 -5.59 -7.84
N ILE A 11 -26.29 -6.33 -6.77
CA ILE A 11 -26.95 -6.12 -5.49
C ILE A 11 -26.29 -4.85 -4.96
N SER A 12 -27.06 -3.77 -4.91
CA SER A 12 -26.74 -2.59 -4.10
C SER A 12 -26.76 -3.02 -2.63
N LEU A 13 -25.78 -3.81 -2.21
CA LEU A 13 -25.46 -4.00 -0.82
C LEU A 13 -24.88 -2.66 -0.39
N ALA A 14 -25.60 -1.94 0.47
CA ALA A 14 -25.05 -0.81 1.19
C ALA A 14 -23.70 -1.25 1.77
N SER A 15 -22.64 -0.79 1.13
CA SER A 15 -21.27 -0.97 1.56
C SER A 15 -21.17 -0.20 2.88
N ASN A 16 -21.06 -0.93 3.99
CA ASN A 16 -20.81 -0.35 5.31
C ASN A 16 -19.38 0.19 5.36
N TYR A 17 -19.16 1.29 4.65
CA TYR A 17 -18.20 2.30 5.08
C TYR A 17 -18.67 2.85 6.44
N ALA A 18 -17.81 3.49 7.22
CA ALA A 18 -18.23 4.19 8.44
C ALA A 18 -19.42 5.15 8.16
N ILE A 19 -19.49 5.66 6.92
CA ILE A 19 -20.57 6.44 6.33
C ILE A 19 -21.14 5.61 5.18
N ASP A 20 -22.39 5.13 5.24
CA ASP A 20 -23.09 4.35 4.19
C ASP A 20 -23.22 5.05 2.79
N ALA A 21 -22.47 6.13 2.58
CA ALA A 21 -22.44 6.89 1.35
C ALA A 21 -21.64 6.18 0.25
N ILE A 22 -22.32 5.83 -0.83
CA ILE A 22 -21.69 5.40 -2.07
C ILE A 22 -21.23 6.66 -2.80
N ASN A 23 -19.92 6.92 -2.85
CA ASN A 23 -19.30 8.06 -3.54
C ASN A 23 -19.87 9.44 -3.12
N PRO A 24 -19.78 9.82 -1.82
CA PRO A 24 -20.21 11.14 -1.38
C PRO A 24 -19.34 12.23 -2.00
N VAL A 25 -19.92 13.42 -2.15
CA VAL A 25 -19.14 14.63 -2.49
C VAL A 25 -18.62 15.23 -1.18
N ILE A 26 -17.29 15.37 -1.09
CA ILE A 26 -16.65 16.00 0.07
C ILE A 26 -16.56 17.50 -0.19
N ILE A 27 -17.17 18.28 0.71
CA ILE A 27 -17.24 19.73 0.60
C ILE A 27 -16.44 20.32 1.75
N VAL A 28 -15.37 21.02 1.40
CA VAL A 28 -14.52 21.74 2.34
C VAL A 28 -14.18 23.11 1.78
N ASN A 29 -14.00 24.07 2.68
CA ASN A 29 -13.41 25.34 2.30
C ASN A 29 -11.90 25.16 2.10
N LYS A 30 -11.42 25.28 0.86
CA LYS A 30 -10.00 25.10 0.50
C LYS A 30 -9.04 26.04 1.25
N ASP A 31 -9.53 27.21 1.69
CA ASP A 31 -8.73 28.21 2.39
C ASP A 31 -8.79 28.02 3.92
N SER A 32 -9.54 27.02 4.40
CA SER A 32 -9.60 26.63 5.81
C SER A 32 -8.47 25.64 6.16
N PRO A 33 -7.95 25.67 7.40
CA PRO A 33 -7.11 24.58 7.94
C PRO A 33 -7.76 23.20 7.80
N ASP A 34 -9.09 23.14 7.71
CA ASP A 34 -9.87 21.90 7.57
C ASP A 34 -9.66 21.20 6.21
N ALA A 35 -9.15 21.90 5.19
CA ALA A 35 -8.91 21.33 3.85
C ALA A 35 -7.97 20.12 3.90
N ASN A 36 -6.98 20.14 4.79
CA ASN A 36 -6.07 19.00 4.97
C ASN A 36 -6.80 17.78 5.54
N TYR A 37 -7.85 17.96 6.34
CA TYR A 37 -8.61 16.84 6.90
C TYR A 37 -9.49 16.16 5.85
N ALA A 38 -9.92 16.89 4.81
CA ALA A 38 -10.55 16.26 3.65
C ALA A 38 -9.61 15.26 2.97
N ASN A 39 -8.33 15.60 2.79
CA ASN A 39 -7.34 14.68 2.24
C ASN A 39 -7.10 13.47 3.15
N ILE A 40 -7.06 13.65 4.48
CA ILE A 40 -6.94 12.53 5.43
C ILE A 40 -8.13 11.57 5.25
N LEU A 41 -9.35 12.11 5.23
CA LEU A 41 -10.55 11.29 5.05
C LEU A 41 -10.54 10.58 3.69
N MET A 42 -10.13 11.29 2.65
CA MET A 42 -10.10 10.75 1.29
C MET A 42 -9.11 9.60 1.16
N ASN A 43 -7.89 9.77 1.69
CA ASN A 43 -6.82 8.76 1.63
C ASN A 43 -7.16 7.49 2.43
N GLU A 44 -7.97 7.61 3.48
CA GLU A 44 -8.34 6.49 4.34
C GLU A 44 -9.56 5.69 3.87
N ILE A 45 -10.37 6.26 2.97
CA ILE A 45 -11.67 5.67 2.59
C ILE A 45 -11.76 5.38 1.08
N TYR A 46 -11.11 6.18 0.24
CA TYR A 46 -11.20 6.04 -1.21
C TYR A 46 -9.90 5.58 -1.80
N SER A 47 -10.04 4.77 -2.84
CA SER A 47 -8.92 4.44 -3.67
C SER A 47 -8.38 5.72 -4.31
N TYR A 48 -7.06 5.87 -4.39
CA TYR A 48 -6.42 7.00 -5.05
C TYR A 48 -5.09 6.61 -5.67
N ARG A 49 -4.63 7.45 -6.59
CA ARG A 49 -3.32 7.34 -7.20
C ARG A 49 -2.58 8.67 -7.07
N THR A 50 -1.33 8.63 -6.64
CA THR A 50 -0.42 9.78 -6.78
C THR A 50 0.56 9.53 -7.90
N VAL A 51 0.85 10.58 -8.65
CA VAL A 51 1.87 10.58 -9.71
C VAL A 51 2.77 11.78 -9.48
N GLU A 52 4.06 11.52 -9.35
CA GLU A 52 5.11 12.52 -9.20
C GLU A 52 6.14 12.37 -10.32
N ILE A 53 6.52 13.47 -10.96
CA ILE A 53 7.56 13.46 -11.99
C ILE A 53 8.90 13.88 -11.39
N ILE A 54 9.87 12.97 -11.39
CA ILE A 54 11.23 13.20 -10.91
C ILE A 54 12.12 13.61 -12.09
N ASP A 55 12.61 14.85 -12.03
CA ASP A 55 13.52 15.46 -13.01
C ASP A 55 13.07 15.37 -14.49
N GLY A 56 11.78 15.14 -14.72
CA GLY A 56 11.23 14.90 -16.06
C GLY A 56 11.55 13.53 -16.65
N ASN A 57 12.23 12.63 -15.93
CA ASN A 57 12.68 11.35 -16.48
C ASN A 57 11.90 10.15 -15.95
N ILE A 58 11.45 10.21 -14.69
CA ILE A 58 10.79 9.08 -14.04
C ILE A 58 9.44 9.58 -13.51
N ALA A 59 8.38 8.84 -13.80
CA ALA A 59 7.11 9.01 -13.11
C ALA A 59 7.03 7.99 -11.97
N ASN A 60 6.96 8.48 -10.74
CA ASN A 60 6.72 7.66 -9.56
C ASN A 60 5.22 7.59 -9.32
N ILE A 61 4.66 6.39 -9.38
CA ILE A 61 3.24 6.14 -9.19
C ILE A 61 3.03 5.36 -7.90
N THR A 62 2.15 5.87 -7.04
CA THR A 62 1.65 5.17 -5.84
C THR A 62 0.15 5.03 -5.97
N GLU A 63 -0.35 3.80 -5.94
CA GLU A 63 -1.77 3.49 -5.93
C GLU A 63 -2.15 2.93 -4.57
N ASN A 64 -3.23 3.45 -4.02
CA ASN A 64 -3.87 2.96 -2.82
C ASN A 64 -5.27 2.51 -3.26
N ILE A 65 -5.54 1.21 -3.27
CA ILE A 65 -6.80 0.65 -3.76
C ILE A 65 -7.54 0.01 -2.60
N TYR A 66 -8.73 0.52 -2.30
CA TYR A 66 -9.66 -0.05 -1.34
C TYR A 66 -10.59 -1.06 -1.99
N TYR A 67 -10.60 -2.27 -1.44
CA TYR A 67 -11.57 -3.30 -1.73
C TYR A 67 -12.52 -3.47 -0.55
N SER A 68 -13.82 -3.52 -0.83
CA SER A 68 -14.84 -3.96 0.12
C SER A 68 -15.44 -5.27 -0.39
N ILE A 69 -15.05 -6.38 0.24
CA ILE A 69 -15.32 -7.73 -0.27
C ILE A 69 -16.33 -8.44 0.63
N PRO A 70 -17.57 -8.65 0.17
CA PRO A 70 -18.52 -9.50 0.87
C PRO A 70 -18.18 -10.98 0.61
N SER A 71 -18.09 -11.78 1.67
CA SER A 71 -17.85 -13.21 1.58
C SER A 71 -18.50 -13.99 2.72
N THR A 72 -18.84 -15.25 2.46
CA THR A 72 -19.41 -16.19 3.44
C THR A 72 -18.42 -17.25 3.92
N GLY A 73 -17.18 -17.26 3.41
CA GLY A 73 -16.17 -18.22 3.85
C GLY A 73 -14.86 -18.22 3.07
N GLU A 74 -14.81 -17.64 1.87
CA GLU A 74 -13.56 -17.43 1.14
C GLU A 74 -13.64 -16.28 0.16
N PHE A 75 -12.52 -15.65 -0.14
CA PHE A 75 -12.42 -14.65 -1.20
C PHE A 75 -11.07 -14.70 -1.89
N ASN A 76 -11.00 -14.11 -3.08
CA ASN A 76 -9.76 -13.80 -3.75
C ASN A 76 -9.72 -12.34 -4.21
N ILE A 77 -8.52 -11.78 -4.27
CA ILE A 77 -8.22 -10.53 -4.96
C ILE A 77 -7.19 -10.87 -6.02
N ASN A 78 -7.49 -10.55 -7.27
CA ASN A 78 -6.57 -10.70 -8.38
C ASN A 78 -6.11 -9.32 -8.84
N THR A 79 -4.80 -9.09 -8.76
CA THR A 79 -4.13 -7.88 -9.27
C THR A 79 -3.09 -8.28 -10.30
N ASP A 80 -2.60 -7.32 -11.08
CA ASP A 80 -1.55 -7.57 -12.07
C ASP A 80 -0.26 -8.13 -11.43
N ASN A 81 -0.04 -7.87 -10.14
CA ASN A 81 1.14 -8.30 -9.40
C ASN A 81 0.96 -9.63 -8.66
N GLY A 82 -0.27 -10.17 -8.57
CA GLY A 82 -0.50 -11.41 -7.85
C GLY A 82 -1.92 -11.56 -7.32
N ILE A 83 -2.15 -12.75 -6.77
CA ILE A 83 -3.44 -13.22 -6.28
C ILE A 83 -3.34 -13.40 -4.76
N ILE A 84 -4.22 -12.74 -4.02
CA ILE A 84 -4.50 -13.12 -2.64
C ILE A 84 -5.70 -14.04 -2.59
N TYR A 85 -5.59 -15.10 -1.81
CA TYR A 85 -6.68 -15.98 -1.44
C TYR A 85 -6.76 -16.08 0.09
N ALA A 86 -7.98 -15.97 0.62
CA ALA A 86 -8.24 -16.20 2.03
C ALA A 86 -9.47 -17.07 2.22
N GLN A 87 -9.38 -18.03 3.14
CA GLN A 87 -10.46 -18.89 3.59
C GLN A 87 -10.65 -18.73 5.09
N PHE A 88 -11.90 -18.68 5.55
CA PHE A 88 -12.27 -18.43 6.94
C PHE A 88 -13.60 -19.08 7.32
N ASN A 89 -13.86 -19.15 8.62
CA ASN A 89 -15.17 -19.40 9.19
C ASN A 89 -15.69 -18.14 9.87
N ILE A 90 -17.00 -17.91 9.80
CA ILE A 90 -17.68 -16.98 10.68
C ILE A 90 -18.02 -17.73 11.97
N GLU A 91 -17.45 -17.31 13.09
CA GLU A 91 -17.73 -17.93 14.39
C GLU A 91 -18.94 -17.30 15.07
N ASN A 92 -19.11 -15.99 14.93
CA ASN A 92 -20.24 -15.21 15.44
C ASN A 92 -20.32 -13.85 14.72
N ASP A 93 -21.28 -13.00 15.09
CA ASP A 93 -21.52 -11.69 14.46
C ASP A 93 -20.36 -10.68 14.62
N ASN A 94 -19.30 -11.00 15.37
CA ASN A 94 -18.14 -10.12 15.56
C ASN A 94 -16.79 -10.80 15.30
N ASN A 95 -16.77 -12.12 15.03
CA ASN A 95 -15.53 -12.86 14.93
C ASN A 95 -15.51 -13.80 13.73
N ILE A 96 -14.37 -13.79 13.04
CA ILE A 96 -14.01 -14.79 12.05
C ILE A 96 -12.74 -15.51 12.50
N LYS A 97 -12.50 -16.67 11.88
CA LYS A 97 -11.32 -17.48 12.13
C LYS A 97 -10.75 -17.96 10.79
N TYR A 98 -9.52 -17.59 10.47
CA TYR A 98 -8.90 -17.88 9.18
C TYR A 98 -8.35 -19.30 9.13
N LYS A 99 -8.74 -20.05 8.11
CA LYS A 99 -8.24 -21.40 7.84
C LYS A 99 -7.02 -21.41 6.94
N GLN A 100 -6.97 -20.48 6.00
CA GLN A 100 -5.94 -20.46 4.97
C GLN A 100 -5.78 -19.06 4.42
N ILE A 101 -4.53 -18.66 4.21
CA ILE A 101 -4.16 -17.40 3.58
C ILE A 101 -3.00 -17.66 2.64
N LYS A 102 -3.14 -17.23 1.39
CA LYS A 102 -2.15 -17.41 0.33
C LYS A 102 -1.95 -16.13 -0.45
N TYR A 103 -0.70 -15.86 -0.78
CA TYR A 103 -0.31 -14.93 -1.83
C TYR A 103 0.37 -15.73 -2.94
N SER A 104 -0.05 -15.56 -4.18
CA SER A 104 0.52 -16.26 -5.34
C SER A 104 0.89 -15.27 -6.43
N GLU A 105 2.06 -15.44 -7.02
CA GLU A 105 2.55 -14.59 -8.12
C GLU A 105 3.20 -15.45 -9.20
N ILE A 106 2.85 -15.16 -10.46
CA ILE A 106 3.37 -15.86 -11.63
C ILE A 106 4.54 -15.06 -12.19
N LEU A 107 5.73 -15.66 -12.16
CA LEU A 107 6.91 -15.10 -12.80
C LEU A 107 6.81 -15.25 -14.31
N ASN A 108 6.97 -14.14 -15.03
CA ASN A 108 6.90 -14.14 -16.49
C ASN A 108 8.16 -14.75 -17.10
N SER A 109 8.10 -16.05 -17.41
CA SER A 109 9.18 -16.82 -18.07
C SER A 109 10.54 -16.73 -17.35
N PRO A 110 10.63 -17.14 -16.07
CA PRO A 110 11.88 -17.07 -15.32
C PRO A 110 12.98 -17.87 -16.02
N LYS A 111 14.10 -17.20 -16.29
CA LYS A 111 15.33 -17.78 -16.84
C LYS A 111 16.51 -17.09 -16.17
N ILE A 112 17.58 -17.85 -15.97
CA ILE A 112 18.83 -17.32 -15.43
C ILE A 112 19.29 -16.11 -16.27
N ASN A 113 19.63 -15.02 -15.59
CA ASN A 113 20.01 -13.70 -16.11
C ASN A 113 18.90 -12.88 -16.76
N GLU A 114 17.64 -13.30 -16.70
CA GLU A 114 16.49 -12.49 -17.12
C GLU A 114 15.85 -11.79 -15.91
N ASN A 115 15.17 -10.67 -16.17
CA ASN A 115 14.43 -9.94 -15.17
C ASN A 115 13.01 -10.49 -14.99
N VAL A 116 12.56 -10.56 -13.75
CA VAL A 116 11.20 -10.92 -13.35
C VAL A 116 10.71 -9.94 -12.29
N ASN A 117 9.40 -9.78 -12.19
CA ASN A 117 8.80 -9.06 -11.08
C ASN A 117 8.38 -10.05 -10.00
N PHE A 118 8.67 -9.71 -8.75
CA PHE A 118 8.19 -10.44 -7.58
C PHE A 118 7.91 -9.44 -6.44
N LEU A 119 6.75 -9.54 -5.81
CA LEU A 119 6.31 -8.63 -4.74
C LEU A 119 6.41 -7.14 -5.14
N GLY A 120 6.11 -6.83 -6.40
CA GLY A 120 6.16 -5.48 -6.95
C GLY A 120 7.57 -4.91 -7.19
N ASN A 121 8.61 -5.74 -7.09
CA ASN A 121 9.99 -5.33 -7.37
C ASN A 121 10.55 -6.13 -8.55
N GLU A 122 11.31 -5.46 -9.42
CA GLU A 122 12.09 -6.12 -10.46
C GLU A 122 13.35 -6.76 -9.86
N TYR A 123 13.57 -8.02 -10.20
CA TYR A 123 14.74 -8.82 -9.83
C TYR A 123 15.31 -9.54 -11.05
N THR A 124 16.62 -9.71 -11.10
CA THR A 124 17.28 -10.65 -12.01
C THR A 124 17.31 -12.04 -11.37
N VAL A 125 16.90 -13.06 -12.13
CA VAL A 125 16.98 -14.47 -11.71
C VAL A 125 18.43 -14.94 -11.79
N LEU A 126 19.01 -15.33 -10.65
CA LEU A 126 20.39 -15.85 -10.61
C LEU A 126 20.45 -17.37 -10.70
N ASP A 127 19.48 -18.04 -10.09
CA ASP A 127 19.33 -19.49 -10.18
C ASP A 127 17.83 -19.83 -10.18
N TYR A 128 17.47 -20.90 -10.89
CA TYR A 128 16.10 -21.35 -11.04
C TYR A 128 16.04 -22.83 -11.41
N ASN A 129 15.34 -23.59 -10.59
CA ASN A 129 14.93 -24.96 -10.85
C ASN A 129 13.53 -25.19 -10.26
N ASN A 130 13.04 -26.43 -10.27
CA ASN A 130 11.68 -26.74 -9.82
C ASN A 130 11.45 -26.52 -8.32
N ASP A 131 12.51 -26.58 -7.51
CA ASP A 131 12.42 -26.56 -6.04
C ASP A 131 13.04 -25.28 -5.44
N GLU A 132 13.73 -24.47 -6.25
CA GLU A 132 14.46 -23.29 -5.77
C GLU A 132 14.54 -22.19 -6.83
N ILE A 133 14.40 -20.95 -6.39
CA ILE A 133 14.71 -19.75 -7.18
C ILE A 133 15.46 -18.72 -6.34
N ILE A 134 16.48 -18.10 -6.94
CA ILE A 134 17.24 -17.00 -6.35
C ILE A 134 16.99 -15.75 -7.19
N LEU A 135 16.29 -14.79 -6.59
CA LEU A 135 16.02 -13.47 -7.16
C LEU A 135 17.04 -12.48 -6.62
N SER A 136 17.49 -11.53 -7.44
CA SER A 136 18.51 -10.56 -7.04
C SER A 136 18.31 -9.17 -7.62
N LYS A 137 18.72 -8.15 -6.87
CA LYS A 137 18.74 -6.76 -7.30
C LYS A 137 20.13 -6.20 -7.05
N GLU A 138 20.81 -5.78 -8.11
CA GLU A 138 22.14 -5.20 -7.99
C GLU A 138 22.06 -3.90 -7.17
N ILE A 139 22.91 -3.80 -6.15
CA ILE A 139 22.94 -2.67 -5.23
C ILE A 139 24.12 -1.77 -5.58
N LYS A 140 25.32 -2.37 -5.69
CA LYS A 140 26.56 -1.62 -5.70
C LYS A 140 27.74 -2.42 -6.23
N ASP A 141 28.56 -1.76 -7.04
CA ASP A 141 29.87 -2.24 -7.42
C ASP A 141 30.94 -1.75 -6.44
N ILE A 142 31.83 -2.65 -6.06
CA ILE A 142 32.94 -2.37 -5.14
C ILE A 142 34.23 -2.85 -5.78
N THR A 143 35.27 -2.03 -5.68
CA THR A 143 36.64 -2.47 -5.95
C THR A 143 37.49 -2.19 -4.72
N THR A 144 38.19 -3.22 -4.22
CA THR A 144 39.06 -3.12 -3.04
C THR A 144 40.27 -4.03 -3.17
N ASN A 145 41.28 -3.84 -2.33
CA ASN A 145 42.45 -4.71 -2.21
C ASN A 145 42.52 -5.45 -0.87
N GLU A 146 41.69 -5.09 0.13
CA GLU A 146 41.80 -5.60 1.50
C GLU A 146 40.44 -5.94 2.14
N SER A 147 39.51 -4.99 2.20
CA SER A 147 38.19 -5.20 2.80
C SER A 147 37.18 -4.16 2.29
N PHE A 148 35.90 -4.38 2.57
CA PHE A 148 34.86 -3.38 2.36
C PHE A 148 33.71 -3.55 3.36
N GLU A 149 33.01 -2.45 3.61
CA GLU A 149 31.84 -2.43 4.48
C GLU A 149 30.57 -2.10 3.68
N TYR A 150 29.47 -2.80 3.98
CA TYR A 150 28.16 -2.52 3.42
C TYR A 150 27.05 -2.88 4.42
N SER A 151 26.19 -1.92 4.77
CA SER A 151 25.01 -2.15 5.64
C SER A 151 25.32 -2.88 6.96
N GLY A 152 26.42 -2.50 7.62
CA GLY A 152 26.89 -3.13 8.86
C GLY A 152 27.63 -4.47 8.68
N TYR A 153 27.74 -4.97 7.45
CA TYR A 153 28.59 -6.10 7.09
C TYR A 153 30.01 -5.62 6.77
N ASN A 154 31.01 -6.31 7.31
CA ASN A 154 32.42 -6.12 6.97
C ASN A 154 32.97 -7.39 6.30
N ILE A 155 33.38 -7.26 5.04
CA ILE A 155 33.91 -8.35 4.22
C ILE A 155 35.42 -8.16 4.13
N ILE A 156 36.17 -9.14 4.64
CA ILE A 156 37.63 -9.09 4.75
C ILE A 156 38.25 -10.12 3.80
N LEU A 157 39.10 -9.67 2.89
CA LEU A 157 39.81 -10.52 1.94
C LEU A 157 41.06 -11.09 2.63
N LYS A 158 41.20 -12.41 2.67
CA LYS A 158 42.28 -13.07 3.41
C LYS A 158 43.39 -13.60 2.54
N ALA A 159 43.02 -14.28 1.46
CA ALA A 159 43.96 -15.00 0.62
C ALA A 159 43.39 -15.22 -0.77
N LEU A 160 44.27 -15.24 -1.76
CA LEU A 160 43.96 -15.60 -3.14
C LEU A 160 44.70 -16.89 -3.48
N SER A 161 44.04 -17.79 -4.21
CA SER A 161 44.67 -19.01 -4.73
C SER A 161 45.81 -18.69 -5.70
N MET A 162 46.74 -19.64 -5.88
CA MET A 162 47.92 -19.44 -6.75
C MET A 162 47.57 -19.23 -8.23
N ASP A 163 46.45 -19.78 -8.68
CA ASP A 163 45.89 -19.61 -10.02
C ASP A 163 45.01 -18.37 -10.15
N ASN A 164 44.83 -17.61 -9.07
CA ASN A 164 43.99 -16.42 -8.97
C ASN A 164 42.50 -16.66 -9.25
N SER A 165 42.00 -17.89 -9.12
CA SER A 165 40.59 -18.22 -9.39
C SER A 165 39.72 -18.34 -8.14
N GLU A 166 40.29 -18.41 -6.94
CA GLU A 166 39.57 -18.54 -5.67
C GLU A 166 40.04 -17.47 -4.69
N LEU A 167 39.09 -16.74 -4.12
CA LEU A 167 39.32 -15.78 -3.06
C LEU A 167 38.74 -16.33 -1.74
N LEU A 168 39.53 -16.23 -0.68
CA LEU A 168 39.11 -16.57 0.67
C LEU A 168 38.69 -15.29 1.40
N ILE A 169 37.45 -15.24 1.88
CA ILE A 169 36.89 -14.09 2.59
C ILE A 169 36.36 -14.47 3.98
N ASP A 170 36.42 -13.53 4.92
CA ASP A 170 35.65 -13.55 6.17
C ASP A 170 34.54 -12.49 6.09
N ILE A 171 33.37 -12.80 6.63
CA ILE A 171 32.20 -11.92 6.66
C ILE A 171 31.77 -11.74 8.11
N LEU A 172 31.74 -10.49 8.54
CA LEU A 172 31.30 -10.08 9.87
C LEU A 172 30.06 -9.18 9.75
N LYS A 173 29.19 -9.20 10.74
CA LYS A 173 28.10 -8.22 10.91
C LYS A 173 28.17 -7.65 12.31
N ASP A 174 28.19 -6.33 12.42
CA ASP A 174 28.33 -5.63 13.70
C ASP A 174 29.54 -6.17 14.51
N ASN A 175 30.65 -6.46 13.81
CA ASN A 175 31.88 -7.07 14.31
C ASN A 175 31.80 -8.52 14.82
N ASN A 176 30.67 -9.20 14.64
CA ASN A 176 30.53 -10.64 14.91
C ASN A 176 30.72 -11.44 13.62
N SER A 177 31.55 -12.49 13.64
CA SER A 177 31.72 -13.33 12.46
C SER A 177 30.44 -14.11 12.17
N ILE A 178 29.93 -13.97 10.95
CA ILE A 178 28.78 -14.74 10.44
C ILE A 178 29.27 -15.91 9.60
N ASP A 179 30.25 -15.66 8.74
CA ASP A 179 30.85 -16.66 7.87
C ASP A 179 32.37 -16.46 7.86
N SER A 180 33.11 -17.53 8.08
CA SER A 180 34.58 -17.50 8.10
C SER A 180 35.16 -18.42 7.04
N ASN A 181 36.24 -17.99 6.41
CA ASN A 181 36.98 -18.73 5.38
C ASN A 181 36.08 -19.20 4.24
N VAL A 182 35.17 -18.33 3.80
CA VAL A 182 34.33 -18.56 2.62
C VAL A 182 35.24 -18.52 1.40
N LYS A 183 35.12 -19.54 0.57
CA LYS A 183 35.78 -19.63 -0.73
C LYS A 183 34.79 -19.13 -1.78
N ILE A 184 35.20 -18.16 -2.57
CA ILE A 184 34.42 -17.64 -3.69
C ILE A 184 35.30 -17.61 -4.94
N HIS A 185 34.79 -18.15 -6.04
CA HIS A 185 35.45 -18.17 -7.33
C HIS A 185 35.09 -16.94 -8.18
N ILE A 186 35.96 -16.60 -9.14
CA ILE A 186 35.62 -15.58 -10.13
C ILE A 186 34.36 -16.03 -10.88
N ASN A 187 33.43 -15.09 -11.06
CA ASN A 187 32.08 -15.30 -11.59
C ASN A 187 31.17 -16.18 -10.71
N GLU A 188 31.49 -16.31 -9.42
CA GLU A 188 30.63 -17.00 -8.46
C GLU A 188 29.87 -16.00 -7.60
N LEU A 189 28.61 -16.33 -7.32
CA LEU A 189 27.77 -15.64 -6.35
C LEU A 189 27.80 -16.40 -5.02
N TYR A 190 28.06 -15.68 -3.94
CA TYR A 190 27.94 -16.18 -2.59
C TYR A 190 26.84 -15.46 -1.82
N THR A 191 25.80 -16.18 -1.37
CA THR A 191 24.77 -15.64 -0.47
C THR A 191 25.22 -15.77 0.99
N VAL A 192 25.29 -14.64 1.68
CA VAL A 192 25.68 -14.58 3.11
C VAL A 192 24.62 -15.29 3.95
N LYS A 193 25.06 -16.17 4.87
CA LYS A 193 24.13 -16.93 5.71
C LYS A 193 23.20 -16.01 6.52
N ASN A 194 21.93 -16.40 6.59
CA ASN A 194 20.88 -15.67 7.32
C ASN A 194 20.79 -14.19 6.91
N SER A 195 21.08 -13.89 5.65
CA SER A 195 21.05 -12.55 5.08
C SER A 195 20.44 -12.56 3.70
N ASN A 196 19.92 -11.40 3.31
CA ASN A 196 19.57 -11.08 1.92
C ASN A 196 20.76 -10.57 1.10
N LEU A 197 21.98 -10.55 1.65
CA LEU A 197 23.16 -10.04 0.94
C LEU A 197 23.79 -11.18 0.14
N SER A 198 23.95 -10.96 -1.16
CA SER A 198 24.80 -11.81 -2.00
C SER A 198 25.97 -11.01 -2.57
N ILE A 199 27.12 -11.67 -2.66
CA ILE A 199 28.39 -11.11 -3.13
C ILE A 199 28.78 -11.87 -4.39
N TYR A 200 28.85 -11.18 -5.52
CA TYR A 200 29.38 -11.74 -6.76
C TYR A 200 30.82 -11.29 -6.94
N TYR A 201 31.74 -12.24 -7.08
CA TYR A 201 33.13 -11.94 -7.34
C TYR A 201 33.36 -11.80 -8.85
N ASP A 202 33.38 -10.56 -9.33
CA ASP A 202 33.36 -10.25 -10.76
C ASP A 202 34.73 -10.42 -11.42
N ASN A 203 35.77 -9.81 -10.86
CA ASN A 203 37.07 -9.77 -11.52
C ASN A 203 38.24 -9.50 -10.56
N ILE A 204 39.44 -9.83 -11.03
CA ILE A 204 40.71 -9.43 -10.44
C ILE A 204 41.57 -8.64 -11.42
N THR A 205 42.04 -7.48 -10.97
CA THR A 205 42.99 -6.65 -11.72
C THR A 205 44.34 -6.69 -11.03
N LYS A 206 45.38 -7.08 -11.78
CA LYS A 206 46.77 -7.05 -11.27
C LYS A 206 47.42 -5.71 -11.60
N TYR A 207 47.73 -4.94 -10.55
CA TYR A 207 48.65 -3.82 -10.62
C TYR A 207 50.08 -4.31 -10.35
N THR A 208 51.09 -3.50 -10.66
CA THR A 208 52.51 -3.90 -10.64
C THR A 208 52.97 -4.59 -9.35
N LYS A 209 52.34 -4.31 -8.20
CA LYS A 209 52.63 -4.97 -6.91
C LYS A 209 51.39 -5.35 -6.09
N GLU A 210 50.19 -5.09 -6.58
CA GLU A 210 48.94 -5.23 -5.80
C GLU A 210 47.83 -5.82 -6.66
N TYR A 211 46.85 -6.42 -6.01
CA TYR A 211 45.63 -6.91 -6.65
C TYR A 211 44.47 -6.01 -6.27
N GLY A 212 43.67 -5.61 -7.25
CA GLY A 212 42.34 -5.06 -7.05
C GLY A 212 41.30 -6.14 -7.33
N PHE A 213 40.35 -6.30 -6.42
CA PHE A 213 39.25 -7.25 -6.52
C PHE A 213 37.96 -6.48 -6.72
N SER A 214 37.21 -6.84 -7.75
CA SER A 214 35.93 -6.24 -8.08
C SER A 214 34.79 -7.17 -7.67
N PHE A 215 33.83 -6.61 -6.95
CA PHE A 215 32.64 -7.29 -6.46
C PHE A 215 31.39 -6.54 -6.89
N LYS A 216 30.32 -7.28 -7.11
CA LYS A 216 28.97 -6.73 -7.20
C LYS A 216 28.16 -7.23 -6.03
N LEU A 217 27.49 -6.31 -5.34
CA LEU A 217 26.62 -6.62 -4.22
C LEU A 217 25.18 -6.68 -4.69
N TYR A 218 24.46 -7.72 -4.25
CA TYR A 218 23.07 -7.94 -4.57
C TYR A 218 22.23 -8.03 -3.30
N ASP A 219 21.03 -7.45 -3.34
CA ASP A 219 19.94 -7.79 -2.45
C ASP A 219 19.24 -9.00 -3.06
N SER A 220 19.14 -10.09 -2.32
CA SER A 220 18.79 -11.40 -2.86
C SER A 220 17.74 -12.09 -2.01
N ILE A 221 16.77 -12.68 -2.70
CA ILE A 221 15.70 -13.47 -2.10
C ILE A 221 15.87 -14.89 -2.61
N LYS A 222 16.29 -15.77 -1.71
CA LYS A 222 16.32 -17.21 -1.96
C LYS A 222 15.01 -17.83 -1.50
N LEU A 223 14.31 -18.45 -2.43
CA LEU A 223 13.03 -19.14 -2.23
C LEU A 223 13.26 -20.62 -2.48
N VAL A 224 12.90 -21.46 -1.51
CA VAL A 224 13.04 -22.92 -1.60
C VAL A 224 11.68 -23.53 -1.27
N ASP A 225 11.21 -24.44 -2.12
CA ASP A 225 9.93 -25.13 -1.93
C ASP A 225 9.91 -25.88 -0.58
N GLY A 226 8.82 -25.70 0.16
CA GLY A 226 8.63 -26.27 1.49
C GLY A 226 9.34 -25.54 2.64
N GLU A 227 10.22 -24.59 2.36
CA GLU A 227 10.96 -23.84 3.39
C GLU A 227 10.19 -22.58 3.86
N SER A 228 10.75 -21.91 4.86
CA SER A 228 10.21 -20.63 5.35
C SER A 228 10.59 -19.51 4.38
N PHE A 229 9.67 -18.57 4.15
CA PHE A 229 9.99 -17.38 3.37
C PHE A 229 11.00 -16.51 4.14
N VAL A 230 12.12 -16.16 3.49
CA VAL A 230 13.26 -15.53 4.13
C VAL A 230 12.95 -14.13 4.71
N LEU A 231 12.02 -13.41 4.09
CA LEU A 231 11.64 -12.06 4.54
C LEU A 231 10.56 -12.09 5.64
N ASP A 232 9.78 -13.17 5.73
CA ASP A 232 8.76 -13.36 6.77
C ASP A 232 8.54 -14.86 7.02
N ASN A 233 9.07 -15.35 8.15
CA ASN A 233 9.02 -16.77 8.50
C ASN A 233 7.62 -17.29 8.86
N ASN A 234 6.61 -16.42 8.92
CA ASN A 234 5.22 -16.83 9.06
C ASN A 234 4.68 -17.48 7.78
N TYR A 235 5.35 -17.32 6.65
CA TYR A 235 4.98 -17.92 5.38
C TYR A 235 5.85 -19.12 5.03
N GLY A 236 5.21 -20.20 4.55
CA GLY A 236 5.85 -21.26 3.79
C GLY A 236 5.91 -20.91 2.31
N VAL A 237 6.97 -21.31 1.63
CA VAL A 237 7.15 -21.13 0.19
C VAL A 237 6.71 -22.39 -0.54
N HIS A 238 5.94 -22.20 -1.60
CA HIS A 238 5.58 -23.22 -2.57
C HIS A 238 5.96 -22.78 -3.97
N ILE A 239 6.69 -23.62 -4.70
CA ILE A 239 7.10 -23.35 -6.09
C ILE A 239 6.46 -24.38 -7.00
N ASP A 240 5.63 -23.91 -7.95
CA ASP A 240 5.08 -24.75 -9.02
C ASP A 240 5.43 -24.13 -10.38
N ASN A 241 6.48 -24.66 -11.01
CA ASN A 241 7.04 -24.11 -12.22
C ASN A 241 7.39 -22.62 -12.03
N ASN A 242 6.65 -21.73 -12.70
CA ASN A 242 6.85 -20.29 -12.63
C ASN A 242 5.91 -19.58 -11.64
N GLU A 243 5.10 -20.30 -10.87
CA GLU A 243 4.26 -19.73 -9.82
C GLU A 243 4.91 -19.90 -8.45
N ILE A 244 5.04 -18.80 -7.72
CA ILE A 244 5.45 -18.79 -6.32
C ILE A 244 4.21 -18.54 -5.48
N THR A 245 3.93 -19.43 -4.53
CA THR A 245 2.89 -19.25 -3.53
C THR A 245 3.50 -19.14 -2.13
N LEU A 246 3.16 -18.07 -1.42
CA LEU A 246 3.46 -17.85 -0.02
C LEU A 246 2.21 -18.18 0.80
N GLU A 247 2.26 -19.28 1.55
CA GLU A 247 1.15 -19.74 2.41
C GLU A 247 1.42 -19.44 3.88
N TYR A 248 0.50 -18.73 4.53
CA TYR A 248 0.64 -18.42 5.95
C TYR A 248 0.50 -19.71 6.78
N ARG A 249 1.47 -19.96 7.68
CA ARG A 249 1.59 -21.25 8.39
C ARG A 249 0.56 -21.44 9.49
N ASN A 250 0.23 -20.39 10.24
CA ASN A 250 -0.69 -20.44 11.39
C ASN A 250 -1.84 -19.43 11.21
N PRO A 251 -2.70 -19.58 10.19
CA PRO A 251 -3.72 -18.58 9.88
C PRO A 251 -4.73 -18.41 11.02
N GLU A 252 -4.92 -19.44 11.83
CA GLU A 252 -5.83 -19.45 12.97
C GLU A 252 -5.44 -18.47 14.10
N ASP A 253 -4.17 -18.05 14.15
CA ASP A 253 -3.63 -17.12 15.15
C ASP A 253 -3.73 -15.64 14.72
N ILE A 254 -4.16 -15.41 13.47
CA ILE A 254 -4.25 -14.08 12.88
C ILE A 254 -5.41 -13.31 13.52
N GLN A 255 -5.10 -12.10 14.00
CA GLN A 255 -6.11 -11.16 14.46
C GLN A 255 -6.94 -10.62 13.28
N THR A 256 -8.08 -9.99 13.57
CA THR A 256 -8.98 -9.44 12.54
C THR A 256 -8.31 -8.46 11.57
N ASN A 257 -7.24 -7.79 12.01
CA ASN A 257 -6.41 -6.92 11.18
C ASN A 257 -5.02 -7.54 11.01
N PHE A 258 -4.56 -7.64 9.77
CA PHE A 258 -3.21 -8.13 9.47
C PHE A 258 -2.73 -7.55 8.14
N GLU A 259 -1.42 -7.65 7.90
CA GLU A 259 -0.78 -7.26 6.64
C GLU A 259 -0.26 -8.51 5.91
N ILE A 260 -0.55 -8.63 4.62
CA ILE A 260 0.06 -9.60 3.71
C ILE A 260 0.70 -8.81 2.58
N MET A 261 2.02 -8.75 2.53
CA MET A 261 2.76 -8.08 1.46
C MET A 261 2.24 -6.65 1.27
N ASN A 262 1.71 -6.34 0.09
CA ASN A 262 1.17 -5.04 -0.28
C ASN A 262 -0.28 -4.79 0.18
N TYR A 263 -0.87 -5.71 0.93
CA TYR A 263 -2.28 -5.69 1.34
C TYR A 263 -2.41 -5.55 2.84
N LYS A 264 -3.31 -4.68 3.28
CA LYS A 264 -3.66 -4.45 4.67
C LYS A 264 -5.13 -4.73 4.87
N LEU A 265 -5.45 -5.77 5.64
CA LEU A 265 -6.81 -5.98 6.12
C LEU A 265 -7.07 -5.07 7.32
N LYS A 266 -7.99 -4.12 7.17
CA LYS A 266 -8.28 -3.09 8.18
C LYS A 266 -9.46 -3.43 9.10
N SER A 267 -10.44 -4.20 8.61
CA SER A 267 -11.60 -4.63 9.42
C SER A 267 -12.45 -5.68 8.72
N VAL A 268 -13.20 -6.43 9.54
CA VAL A 268 -14.26 -7.34 9.11
C VAL A 268 -15.55 -6.98 9.82
N ASN A 269 -16.60 -6.66 9.08
CA ASN A 269 -17.95 -6.47 9.62
C ASN A 269 -18.79 -7.69 9.24
N ILE A 270 -19.47 -8.30 10.21
CA ILE A 270 -20.26 -9.51 9.97
C ILE A 270 -21.73 -9.18 10.19
N LYS A 271 -22.56 -9.45 9.18
CA LYS A 271 -24.00 -9.26 9.26
C LYS A 271 -24.72 -10.33 8.48
N ASN A 272 -25.72 -10.95 9.09
CA ASN A 272 -26.55 -11.97 8.46
C ASN A 272 -25.72 -13.13 7.85
N GLY A 273 -24.63 -13.52 8.52
CA GLY A 273 -23.72 -14.58 8.05
C GLY A 273 -22.85 -14.18 6.84
N ILE A 274 -22.72 -12.89 6.55
CA ILE A 274 -21.80 -12.35 5.53
C ILE A 274 -20.74 -11.52 6.23
N ALA A 275 -19.48 -11.85 6.00
CA ALA A 275 -18.33 -11.05 6.41
C ALA A 275 -17.95 -10.08 5.29
N ILE A 276 -17.80 -8.80 5.62
CA ILE A 276 -17.36 -7.74 4.70
C ILE A 276 -15.94 -7.37 5.08
N PHE A 277 -14.99 -7.68 4.21
CA PHE A 277 -13.57 -7.39 4.38
C PHE A 277 -13.23 -6.04 3.77
N ASN A 278 -12.61 -5.17 4.55
CA ASN A 278 -12.04 -3.92 4.05
C ASN A 278 -10.53 -4.08 3.90
N ILE A 279 -10.07 -4.02 2.65
CA ILE A 279 -8.70 -4.34 2.27
C ILE A 279 -8.09 -3.16 1.54
N LEU A 280 -6.96 -2.66 2.02
CA LEU A 280 -6.16 -1.65 1.34
C LEU A 280 -4.98 -2.33 0.64
N TYR A 281 -4.92 -2.20 -0.68
CA TYR A 281 -3.80 -2.63 -1.50
C TYR A 281 -2.93 -1.42 -1.89
N ASN A 282 -1.62 -1.52 -1.70
CA ASN A 282 -0.66 -0.49 -2.03
C ASN A 282 0.23 -0.96 -3.18
N ASN A 283 0.20 -0.27 -4.30
CA ASN A 283 1.05 -0.58 -5.44
C ASN A 283 1.94 0.61 -5.74
N ASN A 284 3.26 0.40 -5.74
CA ASN A 284 4.23 1.43 -6.08
C ASN A 284 5.04 0.95 -7.27
N TYR A 285 5.13 1.79 -8.31
CA TYR A 285 5.92 1.47 -9.49
C TYR A 285 6.41 2.74 -10.18
N GLU A 286 7.45 2.58 -11.01
CA GLU A 286 8.06 3.67 -11.74
C GLU A 286 7.91 3.44 -13.24
N ILE A 287 7.66 4.52 -13.98
CA ILE A 287 7.70 4.50 -15.45
C ILE A 287 8.83 5.43 -15.91
N ASN A 288 9.79 4.85 -16.61
CA ASN A 288 10.89 5.60 -17.20
C ASN A 288 10.45 6.25 -18.52
N LYS A 289 10.88 7.49 -18.77
CA LYS A 289 10.58 8.21 -20.03
C LYS A 289 10.98 7.43 -21.27
N ASP A 290 11.98 6.55 -21.18
CA ASP A 290 12.49 5.81 -22.33
C ASP A 290 11.58 4.64 -22.72
N THR A 291 10.66 4.24 -21.84
CA THR A 291 9.62 3.24 -22.15
C THR A 291 8.35 3.88 -22.70
N VAL A 292 8.20 5.21 -22.66
CA VAL A 292 7.02 5.94 -23.13
C VAL A 292 7.24 6.46 -24.55
N ASP A 293 6.53 5.89 -25.53
CA ASP A 293 6.51 6.38 -26.91
C ASP A 293 5.34 7.34 -27.13
N GLY A 294 5.61 8.64 -26.95
CA GLY A 294 4.60 9.69 -27.08
C GLY A 294 3.68 9.77 -25.87
N THR A 295 2.69 8.88 -25.74
CA THR A 295 1.68 8.94 -24.66
C THR A 295 1.39 7.57 -24.07
N GLU A 296 1.51 7.45 -22.75
CA GLU A 296 1.17 6.24 -21.99
C GLU A 296 -0.11 6.50 -21.17
N HIS A 297 -1.08 5.59 -21.23
CA HIS A 297 -2.31 5.68 -20.44
C HIS A 297 -2.13 4.96 -19.12
N ILE A 298 -2.29 5.68 -18.01
CA ILE A 298 -2.12 5.14 -16.65
C ILE A 298 -3.43 5.05 -15.89
N GLY A 299 -4.60 5.05 -16.56
CA GLY A 299 -5.91 4.81 -15.96
C GLY A 299 -6.73 6.07 -15.64
N ASN A 300 -8.06 5.94 -15.51
CA ASN A 300 -8.98 7.04 -15.15
C ASN A 300 -8.80 8.32 -16.02
N ASN A 301 -8.54 8.22 -17.33
CA ASN A 301 -8.27 9.40 -18.19
C ASN A 301 -7.03 10.22 -17.77
N LEU A 302 -6.07 9.56 -17.12
CA LEU A 302 -4.75 10.06 -16.74
C LEU A 302 -3.71 9.47 -17.70
N TYR A 303 -2.81 10.33 -18.18
CA TYR A 303 -1.79 9.98 -19.16
C TYR A 303 -0.43 10.56 -18.75
N LEU A 304 0.63 9.84 -19.11
CA LEU A 304 1.98 10.37 -19.17
C LEU A 304 2.28 10.74 -20.62
N LEU A 305 2.67 11.98 -20.86
CA LEU A 305 3.08 12.47 -22.17
C LEU A 305 4.60 12.69 -22.15
N LYS A 306 5.32 12.07 -23.09
CA LYS A 306 6.72 12.41 -23.37
C LYS A 306 6.75 13.58 -24.35
N LYS A 307 7.13 14.76 -23.88
CA LYS A 307 7.26 15.98 -24.68
C LYS A 307 8.60 16.64 -24.38
N ASP A 308 9.31 17.05 -25.43
CA ASP A 308 10.62 17.71 -25.31
C ASP A 308 11.62 16.92 -24.45
N ASP A 309 11.61 15.59 -24.61
CA ASP A 309 12.41 14.60 -23.85
C ASP A 309 12.15 14.58 -22.33
N LYS A 310 10.95 15.01 -21.91
CA LYS A 310 10.49 14.95 -20.52
C LYS A 310 9.10 14.34 -20.41
N LEU A 311 8.85 13.67 -19.29
CA LEU A 311 7.52 13.23 -18.90
C LEU A 311 6.72 14.39 -18.33
N THR A 312 5.43 14.40 -18.61
CA THR A 312 4.47 15.32 -18.04
C THR A 312 3.13 14.63 -17.84
N ILE A 313 2.44 14.96 -16.74
CA ILE A 313 1.16 14.35 -16.40
C ILE A 313 0.04 15.11 -17.10
N TYR A 314 -0.88 14.39 -17.74
CA TYR A 314 -2.08 14.94 -18.34
C TYR A 314 -3.34 14.25 -17.81
N LYS A 315 -4.25 15.02 -17.22
CA LYS A 315 -5.54 14.53 -16.72
C LYS A 315 -6.65 15.37 -17.32
N ASN A 316 -7.65 14.73 -17.95
CA ASN A 316 -8.80 15.43 -18.53
C ASN A 316 -8.39 16.62 -19.44
N GLY A 317 -7.30 16.46 -20.20
CA GLY A 317 -6.76 17.49 -21.11
C GLY A 317 -6.00 18.63 -20.45
N LYS A 318 -5.72 18.58 -19.14
CA LYS A 318 -4.92 19.56 -18.41
C LYS A 318 -3.58 18.98 -17.98
N GLU A 319 -2.55 19.82 -18.01
CA GLU A 319 -1.18 19.49 -17.62
C GLU A 319 -0.96 19.64 -16.11
N TYR A 320 -0.21 18.71 -15.52
CA TYR A 320 0.17 18.69 -14.10
C TYR A 320 1.63 18.30 -13.92
N GLN A 321 2.25 18.82 -12.85
CA GLN A 321 3.60 18.41 -12.41
C GLN A 321 3.54 17.23 -11.46
N ASN A 322 2.64 17.32 -10.47
CA ASN A 322 2.27 16.25 -9.54
C ASN A 322 0.75 16.19 -9.45
N LEU A 323 0.19 15.01 -9.25
CA LEU A 323 -1.26 14.82 -9.15
C LEU A 323 -1.62 13.74 -8.14
N THR A 324 -2.64 14.00 -7.32
CA THR A 324 -3.41 12.97 -6.61
C THR A 324 -4.77 12.83 -7.28
N ASP A 325 -5.07 11.65 -7.80
CA ASP A 325 -6.30 11.31 -8.50
C ASP A 325 -7.11 10.32 -7.65
N TYR A 326 -8.26 10.75 -7.14
CA TYR A 326 -9.15 9.89 -6.36
C TYR A 326 -10.13 9.17 -7.28
N PHE A 327 -10.40 7.90 -6.98
CA PHE A 327 -11.40 7.12 -7.70
C PHE A 327 -12.76 7.28 -7.02
N GLY A 328 -13.73 7.88 -7.71
CA GLY A 328 -15.14 7.89 -7.32
C GLY A 328 -15.63 9.08 -6.49
N SER A 329 -14.76 9.88 -5.87
CA SER A 329 -15.17 11.10 -5.14
C SER A 329 -14.32 12.31 -5.51
N GLU A 330 -14.95 13.48 -5.57
CA GLU A 330 -14.31 14.77 -5.82
C GLU A 330 -14.43 15.67 -4.59
N VAL A 331 -13.34 16.38 -4.26
CA VAL A 331 -13.39 17.47 -3.29
C VAL A 331 -13.91 18.72 -4.01
N ALA A 332 -15.15 19.10 -3.73
CA ALA A 332 -15.77 20.28 -4.31
C ALA A 332 -15.50 21.51 -3.43
N VAL A 333 -15.07 22.60 -4.06
CA VAL A 333 -14.89 23.90 -3.39
C VAL A 333 -16.26 24.48 -3.05
N ASP A 334 -16.46 24.74 -1.76
CA ASP A 334 -17.66 25.30 -1.14
C ASP A 334 -18.51 26.21 -2.05
N GLY A 335 -19.68 25.70 -2.44
CA GLY A 335 -20.66 26.36 -3.30
C GLY A 335 -22.06 25.88 -2.95
N GLY A 336 -23.02 26.80 -2.84
CA GLY A 336 -24.38 26.49 -2.39
C GLY A 336 -25.17 25.50 -3.24
N GLU A 337 -24.81 25.37 -4.51
CA GLU A 337 -25.49 24.48 -5.45
C GLU A 337 -25.15 23.01 -5.18
N LEU A 338 -24.03 22.75 -4.48
CA LEU A 338 -23.56 21.41 -4.13
C LEU A 338 -24.48 20.69 -3.13
N LEU A 339 -25.38 21.42 -2.44
CA LEU A 339 -26.38 20.79 -1.57
C LEU A 339 -27.47 20.05 -2.37
N LYS A 340 -27.63 20.37 -3.66
CA LYS A 340 -28.64 19.76 -4.55
C LYS A 340 -28.13 18.54 -5.32
N THR A 341 -26.90 18.11 -5.06
CA THR A 341 -26.25 17.01 -5.78
C THR A 341 -26.99 15.69 -5.52
N LYS A 342 -26.97 14.77 -6.50
CA LYS A 342 -27.56 13.43 -6.39
C LYS A 342 -26.56 12.45 -5.79
N SER A 343 -26.10 12.78 -4.60
CA SER A 343 -25.12 12.02 -3.83
C SER A 343 -25.25 12.39 -2.36
N ASP A 344 -24.80 11.50 -1.48
CA ASP A 344 -24.53 11.88 -0.09
C ASP A 344 -23.43 12.96 -0.06
N LEU A 345 -23.44 13.79 0.98
CA LEU A 345 -22.51 14.90 1.14
C LEU A 345 -21.74 14.75 2.45
N ILE A 346 -20.44 14.99 2.41
CA ILE A 346 -19.61 15.09 3.62
C ILE A 346 -19.13 16.53 3.73
N LEU A 347 -19.62 17.26 4.73
CA LEU A 347 -19.22 18.63 5.01
C LEU A 347 -18.17 18.62 6.11
N ILE A 348 -16.95 19.06 5.78
CA ILE A 348 -15.86 19.15 6.75
C ILE A 348 -15.72 20.61 7.17
N GLY A 349 -15.84 20.84 8.48
CA GLY A 349 -15.83 22.17 9.08
C GLY A 349 -17.21 22.68 9.48
N GLY A 350 -17.25 23.46 10.56
CA GLY A 350 -18.47 24.01 11.12
C GLY A 350 -19.01 25.21 10.33
N PRO A 351 -20.16 25.79 10.74
CA PRO A 351 -20.78 26.97 10.11
C PRO A 351 -19.85 28.19 9.96
N VAL A 352 -18.81 28.29 10.80
CA VAL A 352 -17.81 29.36 10.74
C VAL A 352 -16.81 29.16 9.59
N SER A 353 -16.38 27.93 9.34
CA SER A 353 -15.32 27.62 8.35
C SER A 353 -15.86 27.11 7.01
N ASN A 354 -17.11 26.62 6.96
CA ASN A 354 -17.73 25.99 5.79
C ASN A 354 -19.13 26.60 5.51
N ASN A 355 -19.32 27.26 4.36
CA ASN A 355 -20.58 27.92 4.03
C ASN A 355 -21.71 26.95 3.71
N ALA A 356 -21.40 25.76 3.18
CA ALA A 356 -22.40 24.70 3.01
C ALA A 356 -22.96 24.25 4.38
N THR A 357 -22.09 24.05 5.38
CA THR A 357 -22.51 23.76 6.76
C THR A 357 -23.34 24.91 7.33
N LYS A 358 -22.94 26.16 7.08
CA LYS A 358 -23.68 27.35 7.52
C LYS A 358 -25.11 27.43 6.98
N LYS A 359 -25.34 26.99 5.74
CA LYS A 359 -26.67 27.02 5.12
C LYS A 359 -27.68 26.06 5.74
N ILE A 360 -27.18 25.01 6.38
CA ILE A 360 -27.99 23.98 7.03
C ILE A 360 -27.85 24.02 8.56
N GLU A 361 -27.26 25.09 9.12
CA GLU A 361 -26.97 25.23 10.55
C GLU A 361 -28.22 25.03 11.42
N ASN A 362 -29.37 25.51 10.95
CA ASN A 362 -30.66 25.37 11.62
C ASN A 362 -31.24 23.94 11.61
N LEU A 363 -30.64 23.02 10.86
CA LEU A 363 -31.02 21.61 10.78
C LEU A 363 -30.07 20.70 11.56
N LEU A 364 -28.97 21.24 12.11
CA LEU A 364 -28.05 20.47 12.94
C LEU A 364 -28.75 20.07 14.25
N LYS A 365 -28.60 18.80 14.64
CA LYS A 365 -29.14 18.26 15.90
C LYS A 365 -28.45 18.88 17.12
N ILE A 366 -27.15 19.18 16.98
CA ILE A 366 -26.33 19.89 17.95
C ILE A 366 -25.68 21.08 17.25
N SER A 367 -25.82 22.28 17.82
CA SER A 367 -25.16 23.48 17.31
C SER A 367 -23.64 23.33 17.36
N ILE A 368 -22.92 23.85 16.36
CA ILE A 368 -21.46 23.81 16.30
C ILE A 368 -20.95 25.24 16.30
N THR A 369 -20.24 25.63 17.34
CA THR A 369 -19.67 26.98 17.51
C THR A 369 -18.20 26.87 17.89
N ASN A 370 -17.50 27.99 18.07
CA ASN A 370 -16.11 27.96 18.53
C ASN A 370 -15.96 27.46 19.99
N GLU A 371 -17.06 27.30 20.71
CA GLU A 371 -17.13 26.87 22.11
C GLU A 371 -17.79 25.50 22.28
N ASN A 372 -18.73 25.12 21.40
CA ASN A 372 -19.45 23.85 21.44
C ASN A 372 -19.06 22.96 20.25
N PRO A 373 -18.67 21.68 20.44
CA PRO A 373 -18.84 20.82 21.62
C PRO A 373 -17.80 20.98 22.75
N GLY A 374 -16.80 21.84 22.58
CA GLY A 374 -15.74 22.07 23.57
C GLY A 374 -14.36 21.78 23.01
N ALA A 375 -13.32 22.30 23.67
CA ALA A 375 -11.94 22.22 23.17
C ALA A 375 -11.52 20.79 22.78
N ASN A 376 -10.87 20.67 21.61
CA ASN A 376 -10.45 19.43 20.98
C ASN A 376 -11.56 18.40 20.75
N THR A 377 -12.83 18.84 20.75
CA THR A 377 -13.99 17.97 20.62
C THR A 377 -14.67 18.20 19.27
N GLY A 378 -14.98 17.10 18.60
CA GLY A 378 -15.67 17.05 17.32
C GLY A 378 -17.06 16.44 17.46
N ILE A 379 -17.93 16.79 16.53
CA ILE A 379 -19.25 16.19 16.34
C ILE A 379 -19.33 15.65 14.92
N ILE A 380 -19.83 14.44 14.79
CA ILE A 380 -20.31 13.84 13.56
C ILE A 380 -21.83 13.87 13.62
N GLN A 381 -22.50 14.46 12.64
CA GLN A 381 -23.97 14.51 12.58
C GLN A 381 -24.46 14.04 11.22
N LYS A 382 -25.37 13.07 11.22
CA LYS A 382 -26.11 12.64 10.04
C LYS A 382 -27.47 13.33 10.01
N ILE A 383 -27.74 14.01 8.91
CA ILE A 383 -29.01 14.67 8.63
C ILE A 383 -29.52 14.26 7.25
N GLU A 384 -30.83 14.16 7.10
CA GLU A 384 -31.47 13.99 5.79
C GLU A 384 -31.23 15.26 4.96
N ASN A 385 -30.87 15.12 3.69
CA ASN A 385 -30.60 16.28 2.85
C ASN A 385 -31.92 17.00 2.51
N PRO A 386 -32.16 18.22 3.01
CA PRO A 386 -33.42 18.94 2.79
C PRO A 386 -33.62 19.36 1.32
N TYR A 387 -32.56 19.36 0.52
CA TYR A 387 -32.58 19.72 -0.90
C TYR A 387 -32.66 18.50 -1.82
N ASN A 388 -32.39 17.30 -1.29
CA ASN A 388 -32.49 16.04 -2.02
C ASN A 388 -32.72 14.86 -1.05
N PRO A 389 -33.97 14.62 -0.62
CA PRO A 389 -34.31 13.71 0.49
C PRO A 389 -33.91 12.24 0.32
N GLU A 390 -33.54 11.82 -0.89
CA GLU A 390 -33.00 10.47 -1.14
C GLU A 390 -31.58 10.28 -0.61
N TYR A 391 -30.92 11.36 -0.18
CA TYR A 391 -29.52 11.40 0.24
C TYR A 391 -29.34 12.03 1.63
N ASN A 392 -28.20 11.77 2.25
CA ASN A 392 -27.82 12.29 3.56
C ASN A 392 -26.70 13.32 3.47
N ILE A 393 -26.64 14.18 4.48
CA ILE A 393 -25.50 15.06 4.73
C ILE A 393 -24.85 14.61 6.04
N PHE A 394 -23.54 14.42 5.99
CA PHE A 394 -22.70 14.13 7.14
C PHE A 394 -21.87 15.37 7.45
N VAL A 395 -22.03 15.92 8.66
CA VAL A 395 -21.26 17.08 9.12
C VAL A 395 -20.20 16.61 10.08
N LEU A 396 -18.92 16.83 9.72
CA LEU A 396 -17.74 16.48 10.50
C LEU A 396 -17.07 17.78 10.92
N ALA A 397 -17.31 18.22 12.14
CA ALA A 397 -16.85 19.52 12.59
C ALA A 397 -16.63 19.56 14.10
N GLY A 398 -15.64 20.32 14.54
CA GLY A 398 -15.41 20.60 15.94
C GLY A 398 -15.48 22.08 16.27
N SER A 399 -15.33 22.39 17.56
CA SER A 399 -15.25 23.78 18.01
C SER A 399 -13.91 24.44 17.68
N ASP A 400 -12.91 23.63 17.38
CA ASP A 400 -11.61 24.04 16.90
C ASP A 400 -11.09 23.05 15.85
N ARG A 401 -9.94 23.36 15.24
CA ARG A 401 -9.30 22.52 14.23
C ARG A 401 -9.01 21.10 14.72
N PHE A 402 -8.71 20.92 15.99
CA PHE A 402 -8.40 19.61 16.56
C PHE A 402 -9.67 18.80 16.81
N GLY A 403 -10.77 19.46 17.15
CA GLY A 403 -12.10 18.87 17.18
C GLY A 403 -12.56 18.39 15.80
N THR A 404 -12.39 19.20 14.75
CA THR A 404 -12.68 18.76 13.37
C THR A 404 -11.80 17.57 12.98
N LYS A 405 -10.50 17.61 13.31
CA LYS A 405 -9.58 16.47 13.14
C LYS A 405 -10.10 15.21 13.85
N ALA A 406 -10.58 15.34 15.09
CA ALA A 406 -11.13 14.21 15.86
C ALA A 406 -12.32 13.56 15.15
N ALA A 407 -13.26 14.37 14.65
CA ALA A 407 -14.43 13.88 13.93
C ALA A 407 -14.04 13.16 12.64
N VAL A 408 -13.09 13.71 11.87
CA VAL A 408 -12.58 13.08 10.65
C VAL A 408 -11.89 11.76 10.95
N LEU A 409 -11.01 11.73 11.95
CA LEU A 409 -10.30 10.51 12.31
C LEU A 409 -11.24 9.42 12.85
N ALA A 410 -12.27 9.79 13.60
CA ALA A 410 -13.26 8.83 14.10
C ALA A 410 -14.01 8.13 12.95
N VAL A 411 -14.24 8.82 11.84
CA VAL A 411 -14.80 8.21 10.63
C VAL A 411 -13.76 7.34 9.93
N SER A 412 -12.55 7.85 9.67
CA SER A 412 -11.53 7.11 8.93
C SER A 412 -11.02 5.86 9.64
N GLU A 413 -10.94 5.89 10.98
CA GLU A 413 -10.53 4.75 11.81
C GLU A 413 -11.69 3.77 12.09
N GLY A 414 -12.87 4.02 11.52
CA GLY A 414 -14.03 3.13 11.63
C GLY A 414 -14.67 3.12 13.02
N LEU A 415 -14.39 4.11 13.89
CA LEU A 415 -15.07 4.29 15.17
C LEU A 415 -16.53 4.68 14.98
N TYR A 416 -16.83 5.50 13.98
CA TYR A 416 -18.20 5.88 13.62
C TYR A 416 -18.96 4.72 12.96
N LYS A 417 -20.13 4.38 13.51
CA LYS A 417 -20.97 3.25 13.06
C LYS A 417 -22.33 3.73 12.51
N ASN A 418 -22.31 4.75 11.65
CA ASN A 418 -23.51 5.32 11.01
C ASN A 418 -24.58 5.81 12.01
N GLU A 419 -24.15 6.27 13.18
CA GLU A 419 -25.02 6.82 14.22
C GLU A 419 -25.55 8.20 13.83
N ASP A 420 -26.73 8.55 14.31
CA ASP A 420 -27.35 9.85 14.04
C ASP A 420 -26.49 11.05 14.46
N THR A 421 -25.82 10.91 15.60
CA THR A 421 -24.89 11.88 16.16
C THR A 421 -23.81 11.14 16.96
N MET A 422 -22.55 11.55 16.81
CA MET A 422 -21.45 11.07 17.64
C MET A 422 -20.58 12.25 18.06
N ILE A 423 -20.23 12.33 19.35
CA ILE A 423 -19.27 13.31 19.88
C ILE A 423 -17.98 12.58 20.19
N VAL A 424 -16.85 13.15 19.76
CA VAL A 424 -15.52 12.56 19.93
C VAL A 424 -14.53 13.61 20.39
N LYS A 425 -13.52 13.19 21.15
CA LYS A 425 -12.45 14.07 21.62
C LYS A 425 -11.09 13.56 21.18
N LEU A 426 -10.25 14.47 20.71
CA LEU A 426 -8.83 14.21 20.46
C LEU A 426 -8.04 14.34 21.77
N ASN A 427 -7.37 13.27 22.14
CA ASN A 427 -6.47 13.23 23.28
C ASN A 427 -5.06 13.71 22.90
N ASN A 428 -4.24 14.02 23.90
CA ASN A 428 -2.88 14.55 23.69
C ASN A 428 -1.95 13.55 22.99
N ASP A 429 -2.25 12.26 23.03
CA ASP A 429 -1.54 11.18 22.34
C ASP A 429 -2.08 10.93 20.92
N ASN A 430 -2.93 11.81 20.39
CA ASN A 430 -3.68 11.68 19.14
C ASN A 430 -4.70 10.53 19.11
N THR A 431 -4.99 9.86 20.23
CA THR A 431 -6.09 8.89 20.29
C THR A 431 -7.44 9.60 20.34
N ILE A 432 -8.49 8.89 19.94
CA ILE A 432 -9.85 9.43 19.88
C ILE A 432 -10.73 8.67 20.86
N THR A 433 -11.52 9.40 21.63
CA THR A 433 -12.48 8.79 22.54
C THR A 433 -13.88 9.28 22.22
N LYS A 434 -14.81 8.33 22.09
CA LYS A 434 -16.23 8.62 22.00
C LYS A 434 -16.71 9.17 23.36
N ILE A 435 -17.33 10.34 23.34
CA ILE A 435 -18.01 10.89 24.51
C ILE A 435 -19.45 10.38 24.46
N ASN A 436 -19.82 9.59 25.46
CA ASN A 436 -21.21 9.18 25.64
C ASN A 436 -21.98 10.35 26.26
N ASN A 437 -23.06 10.77 25.60
CA ASN A 437 -24.02 11.71 26.15
C ASN A 437 -25.00 11.03 27.11
#